data_AF-A0A2R6LCW8-F1
#
_entry.id   AF-A0A2R6LCW8-F1
#
_cell.length_a   1.000
_cell.length_b   1.000
_cell.length_c   1.000
_cell.angle_alpha   90.00
_cell.angle_beta   90.00
_cell.angle_gamma   90.00
#
_symmetry.space_group_name_H-M   'P 1'
#
loop_
_entity.id
_entity.type
_entity.pdbx_description
1 polymer ?
#
loop_
_entity_poly.entity_id
_entity_poly.type
_entity_poly.pdbx_seq_one_letter_code
_entity_poly.pdbx_strand_id
1 'polypeptide(L)'
;MVRLDARTRRVGGLTLVEGRLRNDEDRPVRATVETPCSPVYPPQSGDRPVQGWRPSEGRTRLLLAADQRVGVGFATPVAPEEPALRLVATERDPATDGGIVATPEGVADALGDPLPPAVVEGHGASGSGPAASNLAERDTRGDRPSGVTRAEVRRLRRTAESVAARAATVERRFGGGR
;
A
#
# COMPACT_ATOMS: atom_id res chain seq x y z
N MET A 1 -7.18 10.49 19.76
CA MET A 1 -8.05 9.47 19.19
C MET A 1 -7.97 9.52 17.67
N VAL A 2 -7.93 8.38 17.00
CA VAL A 2 -8.05 8.30 15.54
C VAL A 2 -9.48 7.93 15.16
N ARG A 3 -10.05 8.62 14.17
CA ARG A 3 -11.39 8.36 13.63
C ARG A 3 -11.30 7.88 12.20
N LEU A 4 -12.24 7.02 11.81
CA LEU A 4 -12.41 6.51 10.45
C LEU A 4 -13.85 6.72 10.01
N ASP A 5 -14.02 7.50 8.94
CA ASP A 5 -15.30 7.64 8.24
C ASP A 5 -15.18 6.97 6.87
N ALA A 6 -16.12 6.10 6.50
CA ALA A 6 -16.11 5.39 5.22
C ALA A 6 -17.39 5.64 4.43
N ARG A 7 -17.25 5.68 3.09
CA ARG A 7 -18.37 5.75 2.15
C ARG A 7 -18.10 4.83 0.97
N THR A 8 -19.17 4.30 0.39
CA THR A 8 -19.11 3.46 -0.79
C THR A 8 -19.84 4.14 -1.95
N ARG A 9 -19.36 3.91 -3.18
CA ARG A 9 -20.05 4.35 -4.40
C ARG A 9 -19.80 3.37 -5.54
N ARG A 10 -20.79 3.13 -6.38
CA ARG A 10 -20.67 2.21 -7.52
C ARG A 10 -20.31 2.97 -8.80
N VAL A 11 -19.28 2.53 -9.51
CA VAL A 11 -18.77 3.14 -10.76
C VAL A 11 -18.24 2.05 -11.69
N GLY A 12 -18.79 1.95 -12.91
CA GLY A 12 -18.25 1.08 -13.96
C GLY A 12 -18.11 -0.39 -13.56
N GLY A 13 -19.11 -0.94 -12.86
CA GLY A 13 -19.09 -2.33 -12.38
C GLY A 13 -18.28 -2.56 -11.10
N LEU A 14 -17.57 -1.55 -10.60
CA LEU A 14 -16.82 -1.61 -9.34
C LEU A 14 -17.54 -0.85 -8.23
N THR A 15 -17.37 -1.32 -7.00
CA THR A 15 -17.61 -0.54 -5.78
C THR A 15 -16.31 0.14 -5.38
N LEU A 16 -16.33 1.46 -5.33
CA LEU A 16 -15.25 2.27 -4.77
C LEU A 16 -15.56 2.52 -3.30
N VAL A 17 -14.62 2.17 -2.44
CA VAL A 17 -14.68 2.43 -1.01
C VAL A 17 -13.68 3.53 -0.69
N GLU A 18 -14.18 4.64 -0.15
CA GLU A 18 -13.39 5.81 0.24
C GLU A 18 -13.54 6.02 1.74
N GLY A 19 -12.43 5.91 2.45
CA GLY A 19 -12.29 6.19 3.86
C GLY A 19 -11.49 7.47 4.12
N ARG A 20 -11.79 8.13 5.22
CA ARG A 20 -11.04 9.27 5.73
C ARG A 20 -10.62 8.95 7.16
N LEU A 21 -9.32 8.86 7.37
CA LEU A 21 -8.74 8.82 8.70
C LEU A 21 -8.47 10.24 9.18
N ARG A 22 -8.72 10.48 10.46
CA ARG A 22 -8.39 11.73 11.15
C ARG A 22 -7.72 11.40 12.47
N ASN A 23 -6.54 11.95 12.70
CA ASN A 23 -5.89 11.93 13.99
C ASN A 23 -6.28 13.21 14.75
N ASP A 24 -6.98 13.06 15.87
CA ASP A 24 -7.32 14.16 16.80
C ASP A 24 -6.34 14.23 17.99
N GLU A 25 -5.20 13.53 17.91
CA GLU A 25 -4.11 13.66 18.88
C GLU A 25 -3.14 14.76 18.47
N ASP A 26 -2.49 15.32 19.49
CA ASP A 26 -1.39 16.27 19.41
C ASP A 26 -0.05 15.61 19.02
N ARG A 27 -0.07 14.32 18.67
CA ARG A 27 1.12 13.53 18.33
C ARG A 27 0.87 12.56 17.17
N PRO A 28 1.94 12.08 16.50
CA PRO A 28 1.82 11.08 15.45
C PRO A 28 1.31 9.72 15.94
N VAL A 29 0.47 9.08 15.14
CA VAL A 29 -0.12 7.76 15.40
C VAL A 29 -0.02 6.90 14.13
N ARG A 30 0.31 5.63 14.32
CA ARG A 30 0.23 4.60 13.29
C ARG A 30 -1.14 3.93 13.36
N ALA A 31 -1.89 4.00 12.27
CA ALA A 31 -3.20 3.37 12.14
C ALA A 31 -3.13 2.15 11.21
N THR A 32 -3.78 1.06 11.60
CA THR A 32 -4.01 -0.10 10.75
C THR A 32 -5.49 -0.20 10.39
N VAL A 33 -5.77 -0.19 9.09
CA VAL A 33 -7.12 -0.33 8.54
C VAL A 33 -7.24 -1.66 7.82
N GLU A 34 -8.27 -2.43 8.17
CA GLU A 34 -8.63 -3.69 7.56
C GLU A 34 -9.74 -3.51 6.52
N THR A 35 -9.66 -4.31 5.47
CA THR A 35 -10.61 -4.39 4.37
C THR A 35 -11.22 -5.79 4.34
N PRO A 36 -12.45 -5.98 4.84
CA PRO A 36 -13.09 -7.29 4.95
C PRO A 36 -13.72 -7.72 3.61
N CYS A 37 -12.97 -7.65 2.51
CA CYS A 37 -13.45 -8.17 1.23
C CYS A 37 -12.30 -8.66 0.34
N SER A 38 -12.66 -9.47 -0.65
CA SER A 38 -11.75 -9.94 -1.69
C SER A 38 -12.54 -10.22 -2.97
N PRO A 39 -12.04 -9.83 -4.17
CA PRO A 39 -10.75 -9.20 -4.41
C PRO A 39 -10.76 -7.69 -4.11
N VAL A 40 -9.56 -7.16 -3.84
CA VAL A 40 -9.30 -5.73 -3.55
C VAL A 40 -8.33 -5.17 -4.58
N TYR A 41 -8.69 -4.03 -5.16
CA TYR A 41 -7.85 -3.24 -6.04
C TYR A 41 -7.37 -2.00 -5.27
N PRO A 42 -6.13 -1.99 -4.77
CA PRO A 42 -5.61 -0.85 -4.03
C PRO A 42 -5.44 0.36 -4.97
N PRO A 43 -5.45 1.59 -4.41
CA PRO A 43 -5.12 2.78 -5.15
C PRO A 43 -3.69 2.64 -5.68
N GLN A 44 -3.48 3.04 -6.92
CA GLN A 44 -2.18 2.92 -7.60
C GLN A 44 -1.56 4.30 -7.83
N SER A 45 -0.25 4.37 -7.68
CA SER A 45 0.60 5.46 -8.15
C SER A 45 1.52 4.89 -9.24
N GLY A 46 1.19 5.15 -10.50
CA GLY A 46 1.81 4.46 -11.64
C GLY A 46 1.42 2.98 -11.64
N ASP A 47 2.39 2.08 -11.68
CA ASP A 47 2.16 0.63 -11.68
C ASP A 47 2.32 -0.02 -10.30
N ARG A 48 2.38 0.78 -9.22
CA ARG A 48 2.55 0.30 -7.84
C ARG A 48 1.38 0.73 -6.96
N PRO A 49 0.92 -0.12 -6.02
CA PRO A 49 0.02 0.32 -4.96
C PRO A 49 0.61 1.49 -4.18
N VAL A 50 -0.24 2.40 -3.73
CA VAL A 50 0.14 3.48 -2.81
C VAL A 50 0.78 2.89 -1.54
N GLN A 51 1.76 3.60 -0.99
CA GLN A 51 2.51 3.17 0.19
C GLN A 51 1.56 2.79 1.35
N GLY A 52 1.95 1.75 2.10
CA GLY A 52 1.19 1.27 3.26
C GLY A 52 0.18 0.16 2.94
N TRP A 53 -0.18 -0.04 1.67
CA TRP A 53 -1.04 -1.15 1.25
C TRP A 53 -0.33 -2.50 1.35
N ARG A 54 -1.02 -3.50 1.89
CA ARG A 54 -0.62 -4.91 1.94
C ARG A 54 -1.76 -5.77 1.38
N PRO A 55 -1.85 -5.93 0.04
CA PRO A 55 -2.98 -6.61 -0.59
C PRO A 55 -3.18 -8.06 -0.13
N SER A 56 -2.09 -8.77 0.14
CA SER A 56 -2.10 -10.15 0.66
C SER A 56 -2.69 -10.28 2.06
N GLU A 57 -2.67 -9.20 2.84
CA GLU A 57 -3.15 -9.20 4.23
C GLU A 57 -4.53 -8.55 4.38
N GLY A 58 -5.09 -7.96 3.30
CA GLY A 58 -6.31 -7.16 3.39
C GLY A 58 -6.18 -5.95 4.32
N ARG A 59 -4.94 -5.47 4.56
CA ARG A 59 -4.63 -4.44 5.54
C ARG A 59 -3.82 -3.30 4.94
N THR A 60 -4.02 -2.11 5.47
CA THR A 60 -3.28 -0.90 5.12
C THR A 60 -2.79 -0.22 6.39
N ARG A 61 -1.48 0.06 6.45
CA ARG A 61 -0.85 0.79 7.56
C ARG A 61 -0.50 2.19 7.13
N LEU A 62 -0.92 3.17 7.91
CA LEU A 62 -0.73 4.59 7.62
C LEU A 62 -0.14 5.28 8.86
N LEU A 63 0.82 6.17 8.62
CA LEU A 63 1.29 7.11 9.64
C LEU A 63 0.51 8.41 9.49
N LEU A 64 -0.06 8.89 10.60
CA LEU A 64 -0.77 10.15 10.66
C LEU A 64 -0.03 11.06 11.64
N ALA A 65 0.43 12.23 11.18
CA ALA A 65 0.91 13.28 12.05
C ALA A 65 -0.22 13.82 12.96
N ALA A 66 0.17 14.66 13.93
CA ALA A 66 -0.79 15.38 14.77
C ALA A 66 -1.78 16.17 13.91
N ASP A 67 -3.06 16.13 14.29
CA ASP A 67 -4.16 16.80 13.57
C ASP A 67 -4.31 16.46 12.07
N GLN A 68 -3.61 15.43 11.58
CA GLN A 68 -3.61 15.09 10.15
C GLN A 68 -4.87 14.34 9.74
N ARG A 69 -5.30 14.57 8.48
CA ARG A 69 -6.33 13.79 7.80
C ARG A 69 -5.74 13.09 6.59
N VAL A 70 -5.99 11.79 6.43
CA VAL A 70 -5.46 10.97 5.33
C VAL A 70 -6.58 10.18 4.67
N GLY A 71 -6.57 10.14 3.34
CA GLY A 71 -7.46 9.28 2.57
C GLY A 71 -6.97 7.83 2.55
N VAL A 72 -7.88 6.89 2.75
CA VAL A 72 -7.66 5.45 2.56
C VAL A 72 -8.80 4.92 1.69
N GLY A 73 -8.60 3.89 0.90
CA GLY A 73 -9.70 3.37 0.09
C GLY A 73 -9.24 2.33 -0.90
N PHE A 74 -10.18 1.64 -1.51
CA PHE A 74 -9.91 0.61 -2.50
C PHE A 74 -11.09 0.49 -3.47
N ALA A 75 -10.88 -0.23 -4.57
CA ALA A 75 -11.96 -0.66 -5.44
C ALA A 75 -12.15 -2.17 -5.33
N THR A 76 -13.37 -2.65 -5.51
CA THR A 76 -13.70 -4.08 -5.50
C THR A 76 -14.86 -4.34 -6.47
N PRO A 77 -14.94 -5.48 -7.17
CA PRO A 77 -16.06 -5.78 -8.05
C PRO A 77 -17.29 -6.27 -7.26
N VAL A 78 -17.10 -6.65 -5.99
CA VAL A 78 -18.16 -7.11 -5.11
C VAL A 78 -18.76 -5.96 -4.30
N ALA A 79 -19.94 -6.17 -3.73
CA ALA A 79 -20.45 -5.28 -2.70
C ALA A 79 -19.70 -5.59 -1.40
N PRO A 80 -19.00 -4.63 -0.77
CA PRO A 80 -18.34 -4.87 0.51
C PRO A 80 -19.39 -5.04 1.62
N GLU A 81 -19.05 -5.85 2.62
CA GLU A 81 -19.82 -5.93 3.86
C GLU A 81 -19.69 -4.62 4.66
N GLU A 82 -20.73 -4.28 5.44
CA GLU A 82 -20.66 -3.12 6.32
C GLU A 82 -20.12 -3.52 7.72
N PRO A 83 -19.14 -2.79 8.28
CA PRO A 83 -18.48 -1.62 7.68
C PRO A 83 -17.44 -2.00 6.62
N ALA A 84 -17.44 -1.27 5.50
CA ALA A 84 -16.55 -1.53 4.36
C ALA A 84 -15.05 -1.32 4.66
N LEU A 85 -14.73 -0.58 5.72
CA LEU A 85 -13.38 -0.40 6.27
C LEU A 85 -13.44 -0.49 7.79
N ARG A 86 -12.44 -1.11 8.42
CA ARG A 86 -12.35 -1.27 9.88
C ARG A 86 -11.04 -0.72 10.40
N LEU A 87 -11.08 0.21 11.36
CA LEU A 87 -9.90 0.61 12.11
C LEU A 87 -9.62 -0.45 13.16
N VAL A 88 -8.56 -1.24 12.98
CA VAL A 88 -8.27 -2.42 13.82
C VAL A 88 -7.13 -2.20 14.81
N ALA A 89 -6.25 -1.23 14.57
CA ALA A 89 -5.20 -0.86 15.52
C ALA A 89 -4.81 0.61 15.38
N THR A 90 -4.46 1.19 16.53
CA THR A 90 -3.85 2.52 16.64
C THR A 90 -2.70 2.43 17.65
N GLU A 91 -1.49 2.68 17.19
CA GLU A 91 -0.27 2.61 17.98
C GLU A 91 0.42 3.97 17.95
N ARG A 92 0.98 4.40 19.08
CA ARG A 92 1.88 5.57 19.07
C ARG A 92 3.08 5.25 18.19
N ASP A 93 3.53 6.21 17.41
CA ASP A 93 4.73 5.99 16.60
C ASP A 93 5.96 6.07 17.51
N PRO A 94 6.69 4.95 17.73
CA PRO A 94 7.79 4.92 18.69
C PRO A 94 8.95 5.82 18.27
N ALA A 95 9.05 6.16 16.98
CA ALA A 95 10.03 7.11 16.47
C ALA A 95 9.83 8.55 17.01
N THR A 96 8.66 8.87 17.58
CA THR A 96 8.38 10.19 18.17
C THR A 96 8.44 10.18 19.70
N ASP A 97 8.20 9.03 20.35
CA ASP A 97 8.35 8.88 21.81
C ASP A 97 9.83 8.70 22.24
N GLY A 98 10.71 8.42 21.27
CA GLY A 98 12.15 8.56 21.44
C GLY A 98 12.57 10.02 21.34
N GLY A 99 12.44 10.76 22.45
CA GLY A 99 13.41 11.81 22.69
C GLY A 99 14.79 11.15 22.58
N ILE A 100 15.47 11.32 21.46
CA ILE A 100 16.88 10.97 21.34
C ILE A 100 17.59 11.97 22.23
N VAL A 101 17.63 11.68 23.53
CA VAL A 101 18.78 12.06 24.32
C VAL A 101 19.89 11.28 23.67
N ALA A 102 20.67 11.96 22.83
CA ALA A 102 21.86 11.41 22.21
C ALA A 102 22.86 11.12 23.33
N THR A 103 22.65 10.03 24.07
CA THR A 103 23.69 9.49 24.92
C THR A 103 24.70 8.82 24.00
N PRO A 104 26.01 8.96 24.28
CA PRO A 104 27.06 8.34 23.48
C PRO A 104 26.84 6.83 23.29
N GLU A 105 26.24 6.13 24.25
CA GLU A 105 25.92 4.70 24.11
C GLU A 105 24.89 4.42 23.00
N GLY A 106 23.87 5.27 22.81
CA GLY A 106 22.84 5.06 21.79
C GLY A 106 23.34 5.22 20.35
N VAL A 107 24.43 5.97 20.15
CA VAL A 107 25.09 6.11 18.84
C VAL A 107 25.89 4.85 18.49
N ALA A 108 26.50 4.20 19.49
CA ALA A 108 27.28 2.98 19.28
C ALA A 108 26.40 1.79 18.87
N ASP A 109 25.23 1.62 19.51
CA ASP A 109 24.28 0.57 19.13
C ASP A 109 23.66 0.79 17.74
N ALA A 110 23.47 2.04 17.34
CA ALA A 110 22.89 2.39 16.04
C ALA A 110 23.85 2.16 14.86
N LEU A 111 25.15 2.18 15.10
CA LEU A 111 26.17 1.98 14.06
C LEU A 111 26.43 0.50 13.76
N GLY A 112 26.03 -0.42 14.65
CA GLY A 112 26.27 -1.84 14.51
C GLY A 112 27.77 -2.19 14.52
N ASP A 113 28.10 -3.44 14.84
CA ASP A 113 29.50 -3.90 14.87
C ASP A 113 30.02 -4.03 13.43
N PRO A 114 31.03 -3.25 12.99
CA PRO A 114 31.55 -3.32 11.64
C PRO A 114 32.45 -4.55 11.51
N LEU A 115 31.84 -5.71 11.27
CA LEU A 115 32.58 -6.86 10.79
C LEU A 115 33.17 -6.51 9.41
N PRO A 116 34.50 -6.58 9.23
CA PRO A 116 35.12 -6.29 7.94
C PRO A 116 34.62 -7.29 6.89
N PRO A 117 34.42 -6.85 5.63
CA PRO A 117 33.97 -7.73 4.57
C PRO A 117 34.97 -8.88 4.37
N ALA A 118 34.46 -10.10 4.35
CA ALA A 118 35.26 -11.29 4.05
C ALA A 118 35.92 -11.12 2.67
N VAL A 119 37.23 -11.36 2.63
CA VAL A 119 38.03 -11.37 1.40
C VAL A 119 37.49 -12.47 0.49
N VAL A 120 36.98 -12.09 -0.68
CA VAL A 120 36.60 -13.03 -1.75
C VAL A 120 37.78 -13.14 -2.70
N GLU A 121 38.54 -14.23 -2.58
CA GLU A 121 39.56 -14.60 -3.57
C GLU A 121 38.88 -15.19 -4.81
N GLY A 122 39.21 -14.63 -5.98
CA GLY A 122 38.76 -15.11 -7.28
C GLY A 122 39.74 -16.12 -7.90
N HIS A 123 39.18 -17.16 -8.53
CA HIS A 123 39.74 -18.03 -9.57
C HIS A 123 38.54 -18.86 -10.08
N GLY A 124 38.23 -19.07 -11.36
CA GLY A 124 38.87 -18.82 -12.63
C GLY A 124 38.27 -19.82 -13.63
N ALA A 125 37.96 -19.35 -14.83
CA ALA A 125 37.78 -20.09 -16.10
C ALA A 125 36.66 -21.15 -16.28
N SER A 126 35.68 -20.76 -17.09
CA SER A 126 35.40 -21.29 -18.44
C SER A 126 35.01 -22.76 -18.66
N GLY A 127 33.82 -22.97 -19.23
CA GLY A 127 33.40 -24.21 -19.88
C GLY A 127 32.14 -24.00 -20.73
N SER A 128 32.32 -23.99 -22.06
CA SER A 128 31.31 -23.79 -23.09
C SER A 128 30.63 -25.11 -23.49
N GLY A 129 29.35 -25.09 -23.90
CA GLY A 129 28.71 -26.22 -24.59
C GLY A 129 27.17 -26.25 -24.60
N PRO A 130 26.49 -26.20 -25.77
CA PRO A 130 25.03 -26.20 -25.92
C PRO A 130 24.45 -27.57 -26.38
N ALA A 131 23.20 -27.87 -26.01
CA ALA A 131 22.27 -28.78 -26.70
C ALA A 131 20.91 -28.79 -25.95
N ALA A 132 19.84 -28.25 -26.51
CA ALA A 132 18.84 -28.92 -27.35
C ALA A 132 17.68 -29.58 -26.57
N SER A 133 16.50 -28.98 -26.75
CA SER A 133 15.14 -29.55 -26.85
C SER A 133 14.66 -30.61 -25.86
N ASN A 134 13.54 -30.34 -25.17
CA ASN A 134 12.35 -31.17 -25.35
C ASN A 134 11.04 -30.44 -25.07
N LEU A 135 10.13 -30.72 -25.99
CA LEU A 135 8.74 -30.33 -26.13
C LEU A 135 7.89 -31.15 -25.15
N ALA A 136 7.00 -30.52 -24.39
CA ALA A 136 5.82 -31.18 -23.82
C ALA A 136 4.75 -30.16 -23.43
N GLU A 137 4.01 -29.78 -24.46
CA GLU A 137 2.58 -29.51 -24.47
C GLU A 137 1.80 -30.17 -23.30
N ARG A 138 1.15 -29.36 -22.46
CA ARG A 138 -0.07 -29.77 -21.76
C ARG A 138 -1.10 -28.66 -21.78
N ASP A 139 -2.00 -28.87 -22.74
CA ASP A 139 -3.35 -28.35 -22.82
C ASP A 139 -4.08 -28.45 -21.47
N THR A 140 -4.50 -27.31 -20.93
CA THR A 140 -5.56 -27.24 -19.92
C THR A 140 -6.58 -26.20 -20.36
N ARG A 141 -7.51 -26.64 -21.21
CA ARG A 141 -8.88 -26.11 -21.26
C ARG A 141 -9.45 -26.05 -19.85
N GLY A 142 -9.68 -24.83 -19.35
CA GLY A 142 -10.37 -24.57 -18.11
C GLY A 142 -10.81 -23.12 -18.03
N ASP A 143 -12.04 -22.88 -18.45
CA ASP A 143 -12.97 -21.86 -17.93
C ASP A 143 -12.51 -20.39 -17.88
N ARG A 144 -12.98 -19.59 -18.85
CA ARG A 144 -12.81 -18.13 -18.86
C ARG A 144 -13.94 -17.46 -18.07
N PRO A 145 -13.69 -16.87 -16.88
CA PRO A 145 -14.59 -15.84 -16.38
C PRO A 145 -14.48 -14.61 -17.30
N SER A 146 -15.63 -14.06 -17.69
CA SER A 146 -15.80 -12.88 -18.54
C SER A 146 -14.75 -11.81 -18.27
N GLY A 147 -13.71 -11.81 -19.11
CA GLY A 147 -12.53 -10.98 -18.93
C GLY A 147 -12.88 -9.53 -19.21
N VAL A 148 -12.76 -8.70 -18.17
CA VAL A 148 -12.66 -7.25 -18.29
C VAL A 148 -11.67 -6.95 -19.41
N THR A 149 -12.14 -6.34 -20.49
CA THR A 149 -11.30 -6.14 -21.68
C THR A 149 -10.11 -5.23 -21.33
N ARG A 150 -8.98 -5.38 -22.01
CA ARG A 150 -7.80 -4.52 -21.78
C ARG A 150 -8.11 -3.03 -21.97
N ALA A 151 -9.11 -2.71 -22.80
CA ALA A 151 -9.65 -1.37 -22.98
C ALA A 151 -10.41 -0.86 -21.75
N GLU A 152 -11.15 -1.74 -21.09
CA GLU A 152 -11.89 -1.45 -19.87
C GLU A 152 -10.99 -1.31 -18.65
N VAL A 153 -9.95 -2.14 -18.54
CA VAL A 153 -8.86 -1.93 -17.56
C VAL A 153 -8.19 -0.56 -17.74
N ARG A 154 -7.93 -0.14 -18.98
CA ARG A 154 -7.38 1.22 -19.27
C ARG A 154 -8.37 2.34 -18.96
N ARG A 155 -9.67 2.11 -19.12
CA ARG A 155 -10.72 3.08 -18.77
C ARG A 155 -10.83 3.23 -17.27
N LEU A 156 -10.80 2.12 -16.54
CA LEU A 156 -10.81 2.07 -15.08
C LEU A 156 -9.54 2.71 -14.49
N ARG A 157 -8.37 2.45 -15.09
CA ARG A 157 -7.10 3.10 -14.74
C ARG A 157 -7.20 4.62 -14.85
N ARG A 158 -7.74 5.14 -15.96
CA ARG A 158 -7.94 6.60 -16.13
C ARG A 158 -8.94 7.20 -15.14
N THR A 159 -9.99 6.46 -14.79
CA THR A 159 -10.95 6.92 -13.76
C THR A 159 -10.30 6.94 -12.38
N ALA A 160 -9.50 5.93 -12.02
CA ALA A 160 -8.78 5.86 -10.76
C ALA A 160 -7.71 6.97 -10.65
N GLU A 161 -6.94 7.21 -11.71
CA GLU A 161 -5.97 8.31 -11.82
C GLU A 161 -6.66 9.68 -11.70
N SER A 162 -7.84 9.87 -12.30
CA SER A 162 -8.62 11.10 -12.18
C SER A 162 -9.16 11.34 -10.76
N VAL A 163 -9.52 10.27 -10.05
CA VAL A 163 -9.96 10.35 -8.64
C VAL A 163 -8.79 10.64 -7.70
N ALA A 164 -7.63 9.99 -7.91
CA ALA A 164 -6.41 10.27 -7.16
C ALA A 164 -5.93 11.72 -7.38
N ALA A 165 -5.96 12.20 -8.63
CA ALA A 165 -5.63 13.59 -8.95
C ALA A 165 -6.60 14.60 -8.30
N ARG A 166 -7.89 14.25 -8.20
CA ARG A 166 -8.89 15.06 -7.49
C ARG A 166 -8.68 15.05 -5.98
N ALA A 167 -8.31 13.92 -5.38
CA ALA A 167 -7.95 13.84 -3.96
C ALA A 167 -6.73 14.73 -3.65
N ALA A 168 -5.67 14.67 -4.47
CA ALA A 168 -4.49 15.51 -4.35
C ALA A 168 -4.77 17.01 -4.63
N THR A 169 -5.78 17.34 -5.44
CA THR A 169 -6.17 18.74 -5.71
C THR A 169 -6.99 19.34 -4.56
N VAL A 170 -7.77 18.52 -3.83
CA VAL A 170 -8.46 18.96 -2.62
C VAL A 170 -7.46 19.32 -1.52
N GLU A 171 -6.31 18.65 -1.43
CA GLU A 171 -5.24 19.01 -0.48
C GLU A 171 -4.65 20.41 -0.76
N ARG A 172 -4.48 20.79 -2.02
CA ARG A 172 -3.91 22.10 -2.39
C ARG A 172 -4.85 23.29 -2.21
N ARG A 173 -6.17 23.09 -2.22
CA ARG A 173 -7.15 24.19 -2.12
C ARG A 173 -7.49 24.56 -0.67
N PHE A 174 -7.09 23.76 0.31
CA PHE A 174 -7.40 23.99 1.73
C PHE A 174 -6.17 24.04 2.66
N GLY A 175 -4.95 23.84 2.14
CA GLY A 175 -3.69 24.00 2.88
C GLY A 175 -3.15 25.43 2.98
N GLY A 176 -3.92 26.44 2.55
CA GLY A 176 -3.58 27.85 2.69
C GLY A 176 -4.50 28.53 3.69
N GLY A 177 -4.32 28.25 4.99
CA GLY A 177 -5.27 28.69 6.00
C GLY A 177 -4.80 28.49 7.43
N ARG A 178 -3.75 29.24 7.78
CA ARG A 178 -3.13 29.45 9.10
C ARG A 178 -2.07 28.44 9.52
#